data_AF-A0A318RAN5-F1
#
_entry.id   AF-A0A318RAN5-F1
#
_cell.length_a   1.000
_cell.length_b   1.000
_cell.length_c   1.000
_cell.angle_alpha   90.00
_cell.angle_beta   90.00
_cell.angle_gamma   90.00
#
_symmetry.space_group_name_H-M   'P 1'
#
loop_
_entity.id
_entity.type
_entity.pdbx_description
1 polymer ?
#
loop_
_entity_poly.entity_id
_entity_poly.type
_entity_poly.pdbx_seq_one_letter_code
_entity_poly.pdbx_strand_id
1 'polypeptide(L)'
;MNIEKLFINGEVSLYGYNYKSLPEVIPKLSKKKILIAYLKHSIHQNYFSSTNVKLLDSINQVGLEDNDINNTFLLDQSFTKCLIKSYPSNPQYVFVSLSNPFYYPYILIGIIRRLLLRKINIIGIRSLIISKSNTYWILLSRNTIANGFTFYLSREFGIKNFLKFLHFEHINYVILRSYDALPVLSSLSSDIDMLVDSRDVEKVKTFLIENTGTQRIDIWSSNSPDFNGVPYFPEDVSKNVLARSIDGPCLSKIPNKYDELNLLIFHCLYHKGFNSGIRSKYRSYNCVPIHEKYSKRIKTMSNKLGINIGSNMEDMHFYLIKKKLTPRKDQLIKLSKNNEWIKCILRE
;
A
#
# COMPACT_ATOMS: atom_id res chain seq x y z
N MET A 1 -4.68 12.61 -24.08
CA MET A 1 -3.57 12.35 -23.14
C MET A 1 -2.35 11.89 -23.92
N ASN A 2 -1.22 12.60 -23.80
CA ASN A 2 0.03 12.22 -24.45
C ASN A 2 0.70 11.09 -23.64
N ILE A 3 0.88 9.92 -24.25
CA ILE A 3 1.47 8.73 -23.63
C ILE A 3 2.91 8.99 -23.19
N GLU A 4 3.67 9.75 -23.97
CA GLU A 4 5.06 10.07 -23.63
C GLU A 4 5.14 10.83 -22.31
N LYS A 5 4.19 11.73 -22.04
CA LYS A 5 4.10 12.43 -20.75
C LYS A 5 3.85 11.48 -19.57
N LEU A 6 3.10 10.38 -19.77
CA LEU A 6 2.90 9.37 -18.72
C LEU A 6 4.20 8.65 -18.36
N PHE A 7 5.02 8.36 -19.37
CA PHE A 7 6.29 7.68 -19.20
C PHE A 7 7.38 8.61 -18.65
N ILE A 8 7.43 9.87 -19.10
CA ILE A 8 8.46 10.85 -18.69
C ILE A 8 8.32 11.21 -17.20
N ASN A 9 7.08 11.38 -16.73
CA ASN A 9 6.81 11.90 -15.40
C ASN A 9 6.68 10.81 -14.32
N GLY A 10 6.62 9.53 -14.71
CA GLY A 10 6.40 8.42 -13.79
C GLY A 10 7.55 7.42 -13.72
N GLU A 11 7.52 6.59 -12.68
CA GLU A 11 8.24 5.32 -12.69
C GLU A 11 7.39 4.28 -13.41
N VAL A 12 8.07 3.38 -14.14
CA VAL A 12 7.46 2.42 -15.04
C VAL A 12 7.86 1.01 -14.61
N SER A 13 6.87 0.16 -14.36
CA SER A 13 7.10 -1.26 -14.11
C SER A 13 6.72 -2.12 -15.31
N LEU A 14 7.64 -2.98 -15.71
CA LEU A 14 7.47 -3.89 -16.85
C LEU A 14 7.37 -5.32 -16.36
N TYR A 15 6.28 -5.99 -16.69
CA TYR A 15 6.03 -7.38 -16.27
C TYR A 15 5.88 -8.28 -17.50
N GLY A 16 6.73 -9.31 -17.61
CA GLY A 16 6.61 -10.34 -18.65
C GLY A 16 7.23 -10.00 -20.00
N TYR A 17 8.14 -9.01 -20.04
CA TYR A 17 8.75 -8.54 -21.28
C TYR A 17 9.97 -9.35 -21.72
N ASN A 18 10.15 -9.49 -23.03
CA ASN A 18 11.45 -9.79 -23.63
C ASN A 18 12.07 -8.44 -24.09
N TYR A 19 13.41 -8.32 -24.07
CA TYR A 19 14.09 -7.11 -24.59
C TYR A 19 13.66 -6.77 -26.03
N LYS A 20 13.42 -7.78 -26.86
CA LYS A 20 12.92 -7.60 -28.24
C LYS A 20 11.50 -7.02 -28.30
N SER A 21 10.73 -7.10 -27.22
CA SER A 21 9.36 -6.59 -27.12
C SER A 21 9.25 -5.30 -26.30
N LEU A 22 10.35 -4.59 -26.07
CA LEU A 22 10.32 -3.34 -25.32
C LEU A 22 9.88 -2.16 -26.22
N PRO A 23 8.89 -1.34 -25.82
CA PRO A 23 8.54 -0.12 -26.55
C PRO A 23 9.73 0.84 -26.69
N GLU A 24 9.91 1.43 -27.87
CA GLU A 24 11.03 2.34 -28.17
C GLU A 24 11.08 3.59 -27.29
N VAL A 25 9.96 3.92 -26.64
CA VAL A 25 9.87 5.00 -25.65
C VAL A 25 10.59 4.66 -24.33
N ILE A 26 10.66 3.37 -23.96
CA ILE A 26 11.21 2.96 -22.65
C ILE A 26 12.73 3.16 -22.57
N PRO A 27 13.56 2.78 -23.57
CA PRO A 27 15.01 3.06 -23.54
C PRO A 27 15.36 4.54 -23.44
N LYS A 28 14.44 5.44 -23.84
CA LYS A 28 14.62 6.89 -23.76
C LYS A 28 14.38 7.43 -22.34
N LEU A 29 13.80 6.63 -21.44
CA LEU A 29 13.58 7.01 -20.05
C LEU A 29 14.88 6.83 -19.23
N SER A 30 15.02 7.67 -18.19
CA SER A 30 16.13 7.52 -17.24
C SER A 30 16.08 6.13 -16.58
N LYS A 31 17.21 5.41 -16.58
CA LYS A 31 17.36 4.06 -16.01
C LYS A 31 16.90 3.96 -14.54
N LYS A 32 16.93 5.07 -13.78
CA LYS A 32 16.46 5.13 -12.38
C LYS A 32 14.94 5.01 -12.23
N LYS A 33 14.17 5.12 -13.31
CA LYS A 33 12.70 5.14 -13.31
C LYS A 33 12.07 3.84 -13.83
N ILE A 34 12.85 2.80 -14.08
CA ILE A 34 12.37 1.55 -14.68
C ILE A 34 12.62 0.39 -13.72
N LEU A 35 11.54 -0.26 -13.30
CA LEU A 35 11.57 -1.56 -12.65
C LEU A 35 11.19 -2.63 -13.67
N ILE A 36 12.02 -3.66 -13.80
CA ILE A 36 11.71 -4.79 -14.69
C ILE A 36 11.52 -6.03 -13.84
N ALA A 37 10.35 -6.65 -13.96
CA ALA A 37 9.97 -7.81 -13.18
C ALA A 37 9.78 -9.04 -14.06
N TYR A 38 10.44 -10.13 -13.65
CA TYR A 38 10.40 -11.43 -14.33
C TYR A 38 9.91 -12.52 -13.40
N LEU A 39 9.32 -13.59 -13.94
CA LEU A 39 9.17 -14.82 -13.18
C LEU A 39 10.53 -15.52 -13.08
N LYS A 40 10.89 -16.04 -11.90
CA LYS A 40 12.16 -16.71 -11.63
C LYS A 40 12.51 -17.84 -12.62
N HIS A 41 11.51 -18.46 -13.22
CA HIS A 41 11.71 -19.55 -14.19
C HIS A 41 11.78 -19.09 -15.65
N SER A 42 11.81 -17.78 -15.92
CA SER A 42 11.91 -17.27 -17.29
C SER A 42 13.36 -17.24 -17.78
N ILE A 43 13.57 -17.67 -19.03
CA ILE A 43 14.89 -17.87 -19.69
C ILE A 43 15.61 -16.52 -19.96
N HIS A 44 14.96 -15.39 -19.71
CA HIS A 44 15.38 -14.07 -20.21
C HIS A 44 16.18 -13.20 -19.21
N GLN A 45 16.78 -13.79 -18.18
CA GLN A 45 17.41 -13.04 -17.08
C GLN A 45 18.70 -12.27 -17.45
N ASN A 46 19.38 -12.64 -18.54
CA ASN A 46 20.76 -12.20 -18.80
C ASN A 46 20.92 -10.82 -19.48
N TYR A 47 19.83 -10.12 -19.83
CA TYR A 47 19.92 -8.94 -20.71
C TYR A 47 19.98 -7.59 -20.00
N PHE A 48 19.72 -7.54 -18.70
CA PHE A 48 19.66 -6.29 -17.94
C PHE A 48 20.73 -6.26 -16.85
N SER A 49 21.98 -6.09 -17.25
CA SER A 49 23.12 -5.96 -16.32
C SER A 49 23.18 -4.61 -15.59
N SER A 50 22.28 -3.65 -15.91
CA SER A 50 22.36 -2.27 -15.37
C SER A 50 21.03 -1.66 -14.90
N THR A 51 19.96 -2.43 -14.69
CA THR A 51 18.64 -1.90 -14.26
C THR A 51 18.15 -2.59 -13.00
N ASN A 52 17.22 -1.96 -12.27
CA ASN A 52 16.53 -2.55 -11.12
C ASN A 52 15.66 -3.73 -11.60
N VAL A 53 16.25 -4.93 -11.62
CA VAL A 53 15.56 -6.17 -12.00
C VAL A 53 15.03 -6.85 -10.73
N LYS A 54 13.76 -7.26 -10.78
CA LYS A 54 13.07 -7.97 -9.71
C LYS A 54 12.66 -9.35 -10.19
N LEU A 55 13.00 -10.37 -9.40
CA LEU A 55 12.61 -11.75 -9.67
C LEU A 55 11.44 -12.15 -8.78
N LEU A 56 10.32 -12.50 -9.43
CA LEU A 56 9.09 -12.91 -8.78
C LEU A 56 8.97 -14.44 -8.80
N ASP A 57 8.60 -15.03 -7.67
CA ASP A 57 8.25 -16.45 -7.57
C ASP A 57 6.93 -16.76 -8.28
N SER A 58 6.00 -15.79 -8.27
CA SER A 58 4.69 -15.98 -8.86
C SER A 58 4.05 -14.67 -9.32
N ILE A 59 3.10 -14.80 -10.25
CA ILE A 59 2.22 -13.72 -10.73
C ILE A 59 1.44 -13.07 -9.57
N ASN A 60 1.24 -13.79 -8.46
CA ASN A 60 0.54 -13.22 -7.31
C ASN A 60 1.32 -12.07 -6.67
N GLN A 61 2.65 -12.05 -6.77
CA GLN A 61 3.51 -11.02 -6.17
C GLN A 61 3.47 -9.68 -6.94
N VAL A 62 2.80 -9.62 -8.09
CA VAL A 62 2.69 -8.41 -8.91
C VAL A 62 1.93 -7.33 -8.13
N GLY A 63 2.60 -6.22 -7.86
CA GLY A 63 2.03 -5.10 -7.10
C GLY A 63 1.76 -5.38 -5.61
N LEU A 64 2.15 -6.55 -5.07
CA LEU A 64 1.99 -6.86 -3.64
C LEU A 64 3.10 -6.31 -2.76
N GLU A 65 4.24 -5.94 -3.34
CA GLU A 65 5.29 -5.31 -2.55
C GLU A 65 4.99 -3.82 -2.41
N ASP A 66 4.72 -3.43 -1.16
CA ASP A 66 4.13 -2.18 -0.67
C ASP A 66 4.79 -0.86 -1.14
N ASN A 67 5.85 -0.90 -1.96
CA ASN A 67 6.63 0.27 -2.33
C ASN A 67 6.74 0.54 -3.84
N ASP A 68 6.09 -0.24 -4.71
CA ASP A 68 6.10 0.03 -6.14
C ASP A 68 5.14 1.22 -6.43
N ILE A 69 5.64 2.45 -6.28
CA ILE A 69 4.92 3.73 -6.59
C ILE A 69 4.82 3.95 -8.11
N ASN A 70 5.10 2.92 -8.92
CA ASN A 70 5.12 3.08 -10.35
C ASN A 70 3.76 3.56 -10.84
N ASN A 71 3.74 4.75 -11.43
CA ASN A 71 2.52 5.37 -11.94
C ASN A 71 1.94 4.53 -13.08
N THR A 72 2.81 3.81 -13.79
CA THR A 72 2.46 3.05 -14.99
C THR A 72 3.01 1.64 -14.92
N PHE A 73 2.13 0.65 -15.05
CA PHE A 73 2.52 -0.74 -15.24
C PHE A 73 2.27 -1.15 -16.69
N LEU A 74 3.14 -1.98 -17.24
CA LEU A 74 2.91 -2.65 -18.50
C LEU A 74 2.92 -4.17 -18.28
N LEU A 75 1.83 -4.81 -18.68
CA LEU A 75 1.61 -6.24 -18.55
C LEU A 75 1.69 -6.89 -19.94
N ASP A 76 2.68 -7.76 -20.14
CA ASP A 76 2.86 -8.53 -21.36
C ASP A 76 2.80 -10.04 -21.08
N GLN A 77 2.53 -10.83 -22.12
CA GLN A 77 2.56 -12.28 -22.09
C GLN A 77 1.77 -12.89 -20.90
N SER A 78 2.41 -13.77 -20.12
CA SER A 78 1.80 -14.50 -19.01
C SER A 78 1.37 -13.60 -17.85
N PHE A 79 1.92 -12.38 -17.74
CA PHE A 79 1.55 -11.43 -16.70
C PHE A 79 0.21 -10.74 -16.94
N THR A 80 -0.35 -10.82 -18.15
CA THR A 80 -1.74 -10.40 -18.41
C THR A 80 -2.75 -11.18 -17.54
N LYS A 81 -2.40 -12.40 -17.09
CA LYS A 81 -3.20 -13.19 -16.15
C LYS A 81 -3.40 -12.53 -14.78
N CYS A 82 -2.56 -11.54 -14.42
CA CYS A 82 -2.75 -10.74 -13.20
C CYS A 82 -4.12 -10.05 -13.18
N LEU A 83 -4.66 -9.67 -14.35
CA LEU A 83 -5.97 -9.01 -14.44
C LEU A 83 -7.06 -9.82 -13.73
N ILE A 84 -6.97 -11.15 -13.79
CA ILE A 84 -7.91 -12.05 -13.11
C ILE A 84 -7.57 -12.15 -11.62
N LYS A 85 -6.33 -12.51 -11.27
CA LYS A 85 -6.00 -12.96 -9.91
C LYS A 85 -5.44 -11.86 -9.00
N SER A 86 -4.46 -11.09 -9.48
CA SER A 86 -3.62 -10.18 -8.70
C SER A 86 -3.45 -8.83 -9.41
N TYR A 87 -4.55 -8.18 -9.78
CA TYR A 87 -4.49 -6.90 -10.48
C TYR A 87 -3.77 -5.87 -9.60
N PRO A 88 -2.74 -5.18 -10.11
CA PRO A 88 -2.02 -4.18 -9.35
C PRO A 88 -2.92 -2.96 -9.15
N SER A 89 -3.39 -2.73 -7.92
CA SER A 89 -4.29 -1.62 -7.59
C SER A 89 -3.58 -0.29 -7.37
N ASN A 90 -2.26 -0.31 -7.17
CA ASN A 90 -1.44 0.88 -6.88
C ASN A 90 -1.05 1.75 -8.08
N PRO A 91 -0.81 1.24 -9.30
CA PRO A 91 -0.53 2.12 -10.43
C PRO A 91 -1.75 2.94 -10.83
N GLN A 92 -1.49 4.17 -11.29
CA GLN A 92 -2.52 5.03 -11.89
C GLN A 92 -2.95 4.48 -13.25
N TYR A 93 -2.01 3.93 -14.02
CA TYR A 93 -2.23 3.40 -15.35
C TYR A 93 -1.69 1.99 -15.51
N VAL A 94 -2.43 1.14 -16.21
CA VAL A 94 -2.00 -0.21 -16.58
C VAL A 94 -2.18 -0.39 -18.09
N PHE A 95 -1.09 -0.66 -18.78
CA PHE A 95 -1.08 -1.07 -20.18
C PHE A 95 -1.12 -2.58 -20.27
N VAL A 96 -2.05 -3.11 -21.06
CA VAL A 96 -2.20 -4.55 -21.29
C VAL A 96 -1.92 -4.85 -22.76
N SER A 97 -0.91 -5.68 -23.00
CA SER A 97 -0.47 -6.06 -24.35
C SER A 97 -1.55 -6.83 -25.10
N LEU A 98 -1.75 -6.50 -26.38
CA LEU A 98 -2.53 -7.29 -27.33
C LEU A 98 -1.63 -8.01 -28.35
N SER A 99 -0.34 -8.19 -28.05
CA SER A 99 0.62 -8.79 -28.99
C SER A 99 0.38 -10.29 -29.25
N ASN A 100 -0.24 -10.99 -28.29
CA ASN A 100 -0.39 -12.44 -28.35
C ASN A 100 -1.88 -12.85 -28.14
N PRO A 101 -2.56 -13.32 -29.20
CA PRO A 101 -3.97 -13.74 -29.16
C PRO A 101 -4.27 -14.83 -28.13
N PHE A 102 -3.29 -15.67 -27.76
CA PHE A 102 -3.46 -16.71 -26.75
C PHE A 102 -3.93 -16.15 -25.39
N TYR A 103 -3.60 -14.90 -25.08
CA TYR A 103 -3.98 -14.26 -23.82
C TYR A 103 -5.32 -13.50 -23.86
N TYR A 104 -5.96 -13.35 -25.03
CA TYR A 104 -7.19 -12.56 -25.17
C TYR A 104 -8.34 -13.02 -24.24
N PRO A 105 -8.60 -14.33 -24.03
CA PRO A 105 -9.63 -14.75 -23.10
C PRO A 105 -9.33 -14.27 -21.66
N TYR A 106 -8.08 -14.35 -21.22
CA TYR A 106 -7.68 -13.90 -19.88
C TYR A 106 -7.81 -12.39 -19.71
N ILE A 107 -7.45 -11.64 -20.77
CA ILE A 107 -7.59 -10.18 -20.80
C ILE A 107 -9.06 -9.80 -20.72
N LEU A 108 -9.92 -10.41 -21.53
CA LEU A 108 -11.35 -10.13 -21.56
C LEU A 108 -12.01 -10.42 -20.21
N ILE A 109 -11.81 -11.64 -19.68
CA ILE A 109 -12.36 -12.06 -18.38
C ILE A 109 -11.84 -11.15 -17.26
N GLY A 110 -10.54 -10.84 -17.29
CA GLY A 110 -9.90 -9.96 -16.31
C GLY A 110 -10.48 -8.55 -16.33
N ILE A 111 -10.60 -7.92 -17.50
CA ILE A 111 -11.17 -6.58 -17.64
C ILE A 111 -12.63 -6.55 -17.18
N ILE A 112 -13.46 -7.48 -17.65
CA ILE A 112 -14.88 -7.56 -17.25
C ILE A 112 -15.00 -7.66 -15.73
N ARG A 113 -14.27 -8.58 -15.10
CA ARG A 113 -14.25 -8.72 -13.64
C ARG A 113 -13.89 -7.41 -12.94
N ARG A 114 -12.90 -6.67 -13.43
CA ARG A 114 -12.44 -5.43 -12.78
C ARG A 114 -13.38 -4.24 -13.00
N LEU A 115 -14.07 -4.19 -14.14
CA LEU A 115 -15.16 -3.24 -14.39
C LEU A 115 -16.36 -3.50 -13.47
N LEU A 116 -16.76 -4.77 -13.30
CA LEU A 116 -17.84 -5.16 -12.37
C LEU A 116 -17.49 -4.79 -10.92
N LEU A 117 -16.22 -4.93 -10.53
CA LEU A 117 -15.71 -4.48 -9.23
C LEU A 117 -15.45 -2.97 -9.15
N ARG A 118 -15.71 -2.21 -10.22
CA ARG A 118 -15.48 -0.76 -10.35
C ARG A 118 -14.05 -0.32 -10.03
N LYS A 119 -13.06 -1.19 -10.25
CA LYS A 119 -11.64 -0.94 -9.92
C LYS A 119 -10.87 -0.21 -11.02
N ILE A 120 -11.37 -0.25 -12.25
CA ILE A 120 -10.69 0.29 -13.42
C ILE A 120 -11.65 1.05 -14.32
N ASN A 121 -11.10 1.95 -15.13
CA ASN A 121 -11.75 2.55 -16.28
C ASN A 121 -10.93 2.21 -17.54
N ILE A 122 -11.61 1.94 -18.66
CA ILE A 122 -10.93 1.77 -19.94
C ILE A 122 -10.75 3.15 -20.57
N ILE A 123 -9.50 3.58 -20.75
CA ILE A 123 -9.19 4.85 -21.44
C ILE A 123 -9.21 4.66 -22.96
N GLY A 124 -8.85 3.46 -23.43
CA GLY A 124 -8.90 3.09 -24.85
C GLY A 124 -7.70 2.25 -25.28
N ILE A 125 -7.57 2.06 -26.58
CA ILE A 125 -6.44 1.32 -27.18
C ILE A 125 -5.38 2.32 -27.64
N ARG A 126 -4.10 1.99 -27.45
CA ARG A 126 -2.95 2.79 -27.89
C ARG A 126 -1.94 1.92 -28.61
N SER A 127 -1.35 2.46 -29.67
CA SER A 127 -0.23 1.84 -30.37
C SER A 127 1.10 2.29 -29.76
N LEU A 128 2.00 1.34 -29.52
CA LEU A 128 3.39 1.60 -29.16
C LEU A 128 4.31 0.94 -30.21
N ILE A 129 5.34 1.66 -30.63
CA ILE A 129 6.32 1.16 -31.60
C ILE A 129 7.31 0.24 -30.86
N ILE A 130 7.45 -0.99 -31.37
CA ILE A 130 8.35 -2.03 -30.88
C ILE A 130 9.11 -2.57 -32.09
N SER A 131 10.43 -2.35 -32.13
CA SER A 131 11.30 -2.82 -33.23
C SER A 131 10.75 -2.50 -34.63
N LYS A 132 10.36 -1.24 -34.87
CA LYS A 132 9.72 -0.77 -36.13
C LYS A 132 8.32 -1.30 -36.44
N SER A 133 7.71 -2.09 -35.56
CA SER A 133 6.33 -2.56 -35.69
C SER A 133 5.40 -1.89 -34.68
N ASN A 134 4.14 -1.67 -35.05
CA ASN A 134 3.14 -1.17 -34.12
C ASN A 134 2.53 -2.32 -33.32
N THR A 135 2.53 -2.20 -32.01
CA THR A 135 1.81 -3.10 -31.10
C THR A 135 0.70 -2.36 -30.39
N TYR A 136 -0.44 -3.01 -30.21
CA TYR A 136 -1.61 -2.41 -29.60
C TYR A 136 -1.70 -2.79 -28.12
N TRP A 137 -2.12 -1.82 -27.31
CA TRP A 137 -2.20 -1.93 -25.86
C TRP A 137 -3.54 -1.38 -25.40
N ILE A 138 -4.22 -2.11 -24.52
CA ILE A 138 -5.36 -1.55 -23.78
C ILE A 138 -4.80 -0.70 -22.65
N LEU A 139 -5.18 0.56 -22.61
CA LEU A 139 -4.86 1.47 -21.52
C LEU A 139 -6.01 1.51 -20.52
N LEU A 140 -5.72 1.06 -19.31
CA LEU A 140 -6.61 1.10 -18.16
C LEU A 140 -6.13 2.20 -17.21
N SER A 141 -7.05 2.92 -16.59
CA SER A 141 -6.76 3.71 -15.39
C SER A 141 -7.37 3.06 -14.16
N ARG A 142 -6.74 3.30 -13.01
CA ARG A 142 -7.37 3.04 -11.73
C ARG A 142 -8.59 3.92 -11.57
N ASN A 143 -9.69 3.32 -11.11
CA ASN A 143 -10.81 4.08 -10.58
C ASN A 143 -10.60 4.26 -9.07
N THR A 144 -10.49 5.50 -8.61
CA THR A 144 -10.42 5.79 -7.16
C THR A 144 -11.82 5.59 -6.59
N ILE A 145 -12.03 4.47 -5.90
CA ILE A 145 -13.32 4.15 -5.31
C ILE A 145 -13.50 5.02 -4.06
N ALA A 146 -14.52 5.89 -4.04
CA ALA A 146 -14.83 6.76 -2.90
C ALA A 146 -15.03 5.98 -1.58
N ASN A 147 -15.51 4.74 -1.68
CA ASN A 147 -15.73 3.86 -0.54
C ASN A 147 -14.47 3.08 -0.09
N GLY A 148 -13.31 3.34 -0.70
CA GLY A 148 -12.04 2.78 -0.26
C GLY A 148 -11.47 3.51 0.96
N PHE A 149 -10.39 2.95 1.51
CA PHE A 149 -9.55 3.57 2.53
C PHE A 149 -8.24 4.12 1.95
N THR A 150 -7.75 3.57 0.85
CA THR A 150 -6.54 4.05 0.18
C THR A 150 -6.87 5.07 -0.90
N PHE A 151 -6.31 6.25 -0.75
CA PHE A 151 -6.39 7.37 -1.67
C PHE A 151 -4.99 7.78 -2.13
N TYR A 152 -4.95 8.66 -3.12
CA TYR A 152 -3.69 9.13 -3.67
C TYR A 152 -3.76 10.63 -3.93
N LEU A 153 -2.80 11.38 -3.38
CA LEU A 153 -2.69 12.82 -3.53
C LEU A 153 -1.74 13.18 -4.69
N SER A 154 -2.06 14.25 -5.40
CA SER A 154 -1.17 14.89 -6.36
C SER A 154 0.12 15.34 -5.70
N ARG A 155 1.26 14.99 -6.31
CA ARG A 155 2.58 15.45 -5.84
C ARG A 155 2.79 16.95 -6.06
N GLU A 156 2.16 17.51 -7.09
CA GLU A 156 2.17 18.95 -7.35
C GLU A 156 1.45 19.71 -6.24
N PHE A 157 0.32 19.17 -5.77
CA PHE A 157 -0.38 19.73 -4.62
C PHE A 157 0.44 19.54 -3.34
N GLY A 158 0.92 18.32 -3.10
CA GLY A 158 1.88 17.99 -2.04
C GLY A 158 1.27 17.88 -0.64
N ILE A 159 1.96 17.12 0.22
CA ILE A 159 1.53 16.85 1.61
C ILE A 159 1.36 18.14 2.41
N LYS A 160 2.23 19.13 2.22
CA LYS A 160 2.14 20.41 2.93
C LYS A 160 0.79 21.10 2.75
N ASN A 161 0.28 21.16 1.52
CA ASN A 161 -1.00 21.82 1.25
C ASN A 161 -2.18 20.96 1.72
N PHE A 162 -2.03 19.63 1.69
CA PHE A 162 -3.03 18.74 2.28
C PHE A 162 -3.15 18.94 3.79
N LEU A 163 -2.03 19.05 4.52
CA LEU A 163 -2.04 19.34 5.96
C LEU A 163 -2.65 20.71 6.28
N LYS A 164 -2.37 21.72 5.45
CA LYS A 164 -3.03 23.03 5.55
C LYS A 164 -4.54 22.92 5.39
N PHE A 165 -5.01 22.18 4.39
CA PHE A 165 -6.44 21.90 4.20
C PHE A 165 -7.05 21.28 5.46
N LEU A 166 -6.44 20.22 6.00
CA LEU A 166 -6.95 19.56 7.21
C LEU A 166 -7.04 20.53 8.41
N HIS A 167 -6.03 21.40 8.56
CA HIS A 167 -5.98 22.40 9.61
C HIS A 167 -7.06 23.49 9.46
N PHE A 168 -7.17 24.10 8.28
CA PHE A 168 -8.10 25.20 8.02
C PHE A 168 -9.55 24.76 7.97
N GLU A 169 -9.81 23.53 7.53
CA GLU A 169 -11.16 22.95 7.53
C GLU A 169 -11.56 22.33 8.88
N HIS A 170 -10.72 22.51 9.91
CA HIS A 170 -10.91 21.99 11.27
C HIS A 170 -11.20 20.49 11.32
N ILE A 171 -10.54 19.71 10.45
CA ILE A 171 -10.70 18.26 10.41
C ILE A 171 -10.17 17.64 11.70
N ASN A 172 -10.93 16.75 12.33
CA ASN A 172 -10.47 15.97 13.47
C ASN A 172 -9.77 14.70 12.99
N TYR A 173 -8.43 14.71 12.98
CA TYR A 173 -7.60 13.61 12.50
C TYR A 173 -6.32 13.43 13.32
N VAL A 174 -5.65 12.30 13.10
CA VAL A 174 -4.30 12.00 13.60
C VAL A 174 -3.51 11.25 12.55
N ILE A 175 -2.30 11.71 12.23
CA ILE A 175 -1.33 10.96 11.42
C ILE A 175 -0.67 9.91 12.31
N LEU A 176 -0.94 8.65 12.04
CA LEU A 176 -0.62 7.55 12.96
C LEU A 176 0.88 7.28 13.03
N ARG A 177 1.59 7.45 11.91
CA ARG A 177 2.98 7.01 11.73
C ARG A 177 3.72 7.85 10.68
N SER A 178 5.04 7.72 10.65
CA SER A 178 5.93 8.35 9.67
C SER A 178 5.85 9.89 9.62
N TYR A 179 5.29 10.51 10.66
CA TYR A 179 5.14 11.97 10.74
C TYR A 179 6.45 12.72 11.02
N ASP A 180 7.50 12.01 11.46
CA ASP A 180 8.79 12.61 11.81
C ASP A 180 9.45 13.36 10.64
N ALA A 181 9.11 12.99 9.39
CA ALA A 181 9.66 13.61 8.19
C ALA A 181 8.74 14.68 7.57
N LEU A 182 7.56 14.96 8.15
CA LEU A 182 6.61 15.90 7.53
C LEU A 182 7.19 17.32 7.40
N PRO A 183 6.87 18.03 6.30
CA PRO A 183 5.92 17.66 5.24
C PRO A 183 6.52 16.84 4.09
N VAL A 184 7.82 16.51 4.13
CA VAL A 184 8.52 15.82 3.04
C VAL A 184 8.81 14.38 3.46
N LEU A 185 8.03 13.44 2.94
CA LEU A 185 8.21 12.05 3.32
C LEU A 185 9.62 11.54 2.99
N SER A 186 10.16 10.73 3.90
CA SER A 186 11.54 10.22 3.83
C SER A 186 11.84 9.36 2.61
N SER A 187 10.79 8.78 2.01
CA SER A 187 10.90 8.02 0.78
C SER A 187 9.70 8.31 -0.11
N LEU A 188 9.89 8.14 -1.41
CA LEU A 188 8.81 8.29 -2.39
C LEU A 188 7.69 7.25 -2.20
N SER A 189 7.97 6.14 -1.49
CA SER A 189 7.04 5.04 -1.23
C SER A 189 6.39 5.10 0.13
N SER A 190 6.82 6.02 0.98
CA SER A 190 6.20 6.22 2.28
C SER A 190 4.75 6.64 2.06
N ASP A 191 3.83 5.90 2.66
CA ASP A 191 2.43 6.24 2.79
C ASP A 191 2.19 7.11 4.03
N ILE A 192 1.05 7.80 4.03
CA ILE A 192 0.52 8.45 5.23
C ILE A 192 -0.67 7.64 5.69
N ASP A 193 -0.55 6.96 6.82
CA ASP A 193 -1.70 6.43 7.54
C ASP A 193 -2.29 7.50 8.44
N MET A 194 -3.59 7.75 8.34
CA MET A 194 -4.28 8.63 9.26
C MET A 194 -5.58 8.04 9.76
N LEU A 195 -5.89 8.34 11.02
CA LEU A 195 -7.20 8.12 11.61
C LEU A 195 -7.99 9.43 11.52
N VAL A 196 -9.18 9.38 10.96
CA VAL A 196 -10.07 10.53 10.79
C VAL A 196 -11.39 10.25 11.51
N ASP A 197 -11.90 11.25 12.22
CA ASP A 197 -13.23 11.20 12.83
C ASP A 197 -14.29 10.92 11.76
N SER A 198 -15.20 9.98 12.04
CA SER A 198 -16.24 9.56 11.08
C SER A 198 -17.06 10.70 10.48
N ARG A 199 -17.21 11.82 11.20
CA ARG A 199 -17.94 13.02 10.74
C ARG A 199 -17.21 13.76 9.62
N ASP A 200 -15.87 13.65 9.57
CA ASP A 200 -15.02 14.39 8.65
C ASP A 200 -14.47 13.53 7.50
N VAL A 201 -14.62 12.20 7.58
CA VAL A 201 -14.05 11.25 6.61
C VAL A 201 -14.44 11.60 5.16
N GLU A 202 -15.71 11.84 4.89
CA GLU A 202 -16.19 12.09 3.52
C GLU A 202 -15.65 13.40 2.95
N LYS A 203 -15.43 14.40 3.80
CA LYS A 203 -14.80 15.67 3.41
C LYS A 203 -13.34 15.46 3.00
N VAL A 204 -12.58 14.69 3.78
CA VAL A 204 -11.19 14.33 3.46
C VAL A 204 -11.11 13.51 2.18
N LYS A 205 -11.99 12.51 2.01
CA LYS A 205 -12.03 11.67 0.82
C LYS A 205 -12.36 12.47 -0.44
N THR A 206 -13.36 13.34 -0.38
CA THR A 206 -13.74 14.22 -1.49
C THR A 206 -12.55 15.06 -1.94
N PHE A 207 -11.87 15.69 -0.99
CA PHE A 207 -10.66 16.46 -1.27
C PHE A 207 -9.56 15.63 -1.97
N LEU A 208 -9.32 14.39 -1.52
CA LEU A 208 -8.32 13.51 -2.11
C LEU A 208 -8.71 12.99 -3.50
N ILE A 209 -10.02 12.85 -3.78
CA ILE A 209 -10.53 12.49 -5.10
C ILE A 209 -10.34 13.65 -6.08
N GLU A 210 -10.62 14.88 -5.65
CA GLU A 210 -10.43 16.09 -6.46
C GLU A 210 -8.96 16.40 -6.72
N ASN A 211 -8.10 16.10 -5.75
CA ASN A 211 -6.65 16.33 -5.82
C ASN A 211 -5.87 15.03 -6.07
N THR A 212 -6.40 14.15 -6.90
CA THR A 212 -5.85 12.79 -7.05
C THR A 212 -4.45 12.76 -7.68
N GLY A 213 -3.64 11.79 -7.29
CA GLY A 213 -2.30 11.59 -7.86
C GLY A 213 -1.67 10.25 -7.49
N THR A 214 -0.45 10.32 -6.95
CA THR A 214 0.42 9.15 -6.77
C THR A 214 0.96 8.99 -5.36
N GLN A 215 0.87 10.02 -4.52
CA GLN A 215 1.26 9.94 -3.12
C GLN A 215 0.16 9.21 -2.33
N ARG A 216 0.43 7.98 -1.88
CA ARG A 216 -0.54 7.16 -1.14
C ARG A 216 -0.88 7.77 0.22
N ILE A 217 -2.17 7.78 0.54
CA ILE A 217 -2.72 8.19 1.83
C ILE A 217 -3.80 7.18 2.20
N ASP A 218 -3.62 6.49 3.32
CA ASP A 218 -4.59 5.55 3.88
C ASP A 218 -5.41 6.25 4.98
N ILE A 219 -6.72 6.32 4.75
CA ILE A 219 -7.71 6.94 5.62
C ILE A 219 -8.45 5.85 6.39
N TRP A 220 -8.32 5.88 7.71
CA TRP A 220 -8.98 4.96 8.62
C TRP A 220 -10.03 5.71 9.44
N SER A 221 -11.13 5.04 9.79
CA SER A 221 -12.13 5.56 10.72
C SER A 221 -12.62 4.50 11.70
N SER A 222 -13.21 4.91 12.82
CA SER A 222 -13.73 4.00 13.86
C SER A 222 -14.94 3.19 13.42
N ASN A 223 -15.72 3.72 12.46
CA ASN A 223 -17.03 3.17 12.09
C ASN A 223 -17.02 2.43 10.75
N SER A 224 -15.88 2.42 10.05
CA SER A 224 -15.76 1.85 8.72
C SER A 224 -14.97 0.54 8.77
N PRO A 225 -15.46 -0.55 8.15
CA PRO A 225 -14.79 -1.86 8.15
C PRO A 225 -13.63 -1.93 7.14
N ASP A 226 -12.73 -0.94 7.21
CA ASP A 226 -11.75 -0.64 6.17
C ASP A 226 -10.59 -1.66 6.11
N PHE A 227 -10.26 -2.32 7.22
CA PHE A 227 -9.14 -3.27 7.28
C PHE A 227 -9.65 -4.70 7.42
N ASN A 228 -9.58 -5.49 6.35
CA ASN A 228 -10.04 -6.89 6.34
C ASN A 228 -11.48 -7.09 6.85
N GLY A 229 -12.35 -6.10 6.65
CA GLY A 229 -13.76 -6.15 7.08
C GLY A 229 -13.98 -5.83 8.57
N VAL A 230 -13.01 -5.20 9.23
CA VAL A 230 -13.13 -4.62 10.58
C VAL A 230 -12.56 -3.18 10.62
N PRO A 231 -12.98 -2.35 11.59
CA PRO A 231 -12.32 -1.08 11.86
C PRO A 231 -10.84 -1.26 12.15
N TYR A 232 -10.02 -0.30 11.72
CA TYR A 232 -8.56 -0.34 11.90
C TYR A 232 -8.15 -0.29 13.38
N PHE A 233 -8.93 0.40 14.21
CA PHE A 233 -8.81 0.36 15.67
C PHE A 233 -10.19 0.19 16.32
N PRO A 234 -10.28 -0.33 17.55
CA PRO A 234 -11.52 -0.28 18.31
C PRO A 234 -11.99 1.16 18.52
N GLU A 235 -13.30 1.37 18.54
CA GLU A 235 -13.92 2.70 18.60
C GLU A 235 -13.40 3.56 19.77
N ASP A 236 -13.31 2.97 20.96
CA ASP A 236 -12.80 3.68 22.14
C ASP A 236 -11.33 4.08 21.98
N VAL A 237 -10.51 3.25 21.33
CA VAL A 237 -9.11 3.59 21.02
C VAL A 237 -9.07 4.76 20.04
N SER A 238 -9.87 4.70 18.96
CA SER A 238 -9.92 5.77 17.96
C SER A 238 -10.33 7.12 18.56
N LYS A 239 -11.43 7.17 19.31
CA LYS A 239 -11.94 8.40 19.94
C LYS A 239 -10.90 9.00 20.89
N ASN A 240 -10.28 8.16 21.71
CA ASN A 240 -9.28 8.58 22.68
C ASN A 240 -8.02 9.16 22.02
N VAL A 241 -7.53 8.54 20.94
CA VAL A 241 -6.36 9.02 20.20
C VAL A 241 -6.64 10.35 19.51
N LEU A 242 -7.81 10.50 18.90
CA LEU A 242 -8.24 11.77 18.29
C LEU A 242 -8.30 12.89 19.35
N ALA A 243 -8.97 12.62 20.48
CA ALA A 243 -9.15 13.59 21.56
C ALA A 243 -7.84 14.01 22.25
N ARG A 244 -6.85 13.11 22.36
CA ARG A 244 -5.55 13.39 23.00
C ARG A 244 -4.42 13.64 22.00
N SER A 245 -4.77 13.92 20.76
CA SER A 245 -3.79 14.28 19.73
C SER A 245 -3.08 15.57 20.10
N ILE A 246 -1.83 15.68 19.68
CA ILE A 246 -1.00 16.87 19.90
C ILE A 246 -0.55 17.45 18.55
N ASP A 247 -0.10 18.70 18.58
CA ASP A 247 0.48 19.31 17.40
C ASP A 247 1.79 18.63 17.01
N GLY A 248 1.93 18.36 15.71
CA GLY A 248 3.11 17.80 15.08
C GLY A 248 3.70 18.75 14.04
N PRO A 249 4.70 18.30 13.27
CA PRO A 249 5.32 19.10 12.23
C PRO A 249 4.31 19.58 11.18
N CYS A 250 4.52 20.78 10.63
CA CYS A 250 3.71 21.33 9.54
C CYS A 250 2.20 21.38 9.83
N LEU A 251 1.81 21.82 11.03
CA LEU A 251 0.41 21.94 11.48
C LEU A 251 -0.35 20.60 11.53
N SER A 252 0.37 19.48 11.51
CA SER A 252 -0.27 18.17 11.61
C SER A 252 -0.74 17.88 13.02
N LYS A 253 -1.70 16.96 13.14
CA LYS A 253 -2.04 16.29 14.41
C LYS A 253 -1.40 14.91 14.45
N ILE A 254 -0.72 14.60 15.56
CA ILE A 254 -0.03 13.33 15.80
C ILE A 254 -0.45 12.74 17.15
N PRO A 255 -0.26 11.43 17.39
CA PRO A 255 -0.51 10.86 18.70
C PRO A 255 0.44 11.45 19.73
N ASN A 256 -0.03 11.61 20.98
CA ASN A 256 0.92 11.78 22.09
C ASN A 256 1.80 10.53 22.24
N LYS A 257 2.90 10.62 22.99
CA LYS A 257 3.90 9.55 23.06
C LYS A 257 3.38 8.22 23.61
N TYR A 258 2.42 8.26 24.53
CA TYR A 258 1.80 7.06 25.07
C TYR A 258 0.93 6.37 24.01
N ASP A 259 0.10 7.14 23.31
CA ASP A 259 -0.74 6.63 22.23
C ASP A 259 0.10 6.15 21.03
N GLU A 260 1.19 6.85 20.68
CA GLU A 260 2.14 6.43 19.63
C GLU A 260 2.66 5.01 19.90
N LEU A 261 3.07 4.73 21.15
CA LEU A 261 3.58 3.41 21.54
C LEU A 261 2.50 2.34 21.40
N ASN A 262 1.30 2.60 21.93
CA ASN A 262 0.21 1.63 21.91
C ASN A 262 -0.27 1.32 20.48
N LEU A 263 -0.40 2.34 19.64
CA LEU A 263 -0.81 2.17 18.24
C LEU A 263 0.24 1.40 17.43
N LEU A 264 1.53 1.62 17.73
CA LEU A 264 2.61 0.86 17.10
C LEU A 264 2.55 -0.62 17.49
N ILE A 265 2.36 -0.93 18.77
CA ILE A 265 2.20 -2.31 19.25
C ILE A 265 0.95 -2.95 18.62
N PHE A 266 -0.18 -2.24 18.64
CA PHE A 266 -1.43 -2.69 18.04
C PHE A 266 -1.23 -3.07 16.56
N HIS A 267 -0.61 -2.17 15.78
CA HIS A 267 -0.31 -2.43 14.37
C HIS A 267 0.56 -3.68 14.19
N CYS A 268 1.61 -3.83 15.01
CA CYS A 268 2.52 -4.97 14.91
C CYS A 268 1.79 -6.30 15.19
N LEU A 269 0.98 -6.35 16.24
CA LEU A 269 0.29 -7.56 16.65
C LEU A 269 -0.88 -7.89 15.73
N TYR A 270 -1.79 -6.94 15.54
CA TYR A 270 -3.09 -7.24 14.92
C TYR A 270 -3.11 -7.06 13.41
N HIS A 271 -2.27 -6.18 12.85
CA HIS A 271 -2.25 -5.92 11.41
C HIS A 271 -1.11 -6.62 10.68
N LYS A 272 0.07 -6.72 11.30
CA LYS A 272 1.23 -7.40 10.71
C LYS A 272 1.41 -8.85 11.21
N GLY A 273 1.07 -9.16 12.45
CA GLY A 273 1.29 -10.48 13.02
C GLY A 273 2.76 -10.88 12.99
N PHE A 274 3.07 -12.10 12.56
CA PHE A 274 4.45 -12.56 12.39
C PHE A 274 5.29 -11.72 11.42
N ASN A 275 4.65 -11.03 10.46
CA ASN A 275 5.33 -10.14 9.52
C ASN A 275 5.87 -8.87 10.19
N SER A 276 5.51 -8.60 11.44
CA SER A 276 6.14 -7.54 12.24
C SER A 276 7.60 -7.85 12.58
N GLY A 277 8.04 -9.10 12.44
CA GLY A 277 9.38 -9.53 12.84
C GLY A 277 9.60 -9.59 14.36
N ILE A 278 8.57 -9.35 15.18
CA ILE A 278 8.66 -9.50 16.63
C ILE A 278 8.70 -10.99 16.99
N ARG A 279 9.48 -11.33 18.03
CA ARG A 279 9.58 -12.72 18.53
C ARG A 279 8.25 -13.15 19.16
N SER A 280 7.87 -14.40 18.95
CA SER A 280 6.67 -15.01 19.51
C SER A 280 6.93 -16.47 19.82
N LYS A 281 6.33 -16.99 20.90
CA LYS A 281 6.43 -18.42 21.27
C LYS A 281 5.77 -19.36 20.23
N TYR A 282 4.86 -18.85 19.41
CA TYR A 282 4.16 -19.65 18.39
C TYR A 282 4.83 -19.63 17.02
N ARG A 283 5.95 -18.91 16.87
CA ARG A 283 6.60 -18.77 15.57
C ARG A 283 7.29 -20.10 15.21
N SER A 284 6.83 -20.75 14.14
CA SER A 284 7.51 -21.91 13.56
C SER A 284 8.80 -21.49 12.83
N TYR A 285 9.72 -22.43 12.62
CA TYR A 285 11.00 -22.21 11.91
C TYR A 285 10.84 -21.69 10.46
N ASN A 286 9.67 -21.86 9.83
CA ASN A 286 9.42 -21.46 8.44
C ASN A 286 8.85 -20.02 8.28
N CYS A 287 8.81 -19.22 9.35
CA CYS A 287 8.34 -17.84 9.27
C CYS A 287 9.40 -16.89 8.66
N VAL A 288 8.95 -15.76 8.10
CA VAL A 288 9.76 -14.64 7.56
C VAL A 288 10.96 -14.32 8.48
N PRO A 289 12.11 -13.83 7.99
CA PRO A 289 13.21 -13.43 8.87
C PRO A 289 12.78 -12.44 9.96
N ILE A 290 13.38 -12.56 11.14
CA ILE A 290 13.18 -11.61 12.24
C ILE A 290 13.81 -10.28 11.84
N HIS A 291 12.97 -9.28 11.55
CA HIS A 291 13.39 -7.91 11.36
C HIS A 291 13.17 -7.12 12.66
N GLU A 292 14.25 -6.75 13.33
CA GLU A 292 14.19 -6.11 14.66
C GLU A 292 13.76 -4.62 14.63
N LYS A 293 13.29 -4.09 13.50
CA LYS A 293 12.94 -2.68 13.37
C LYS A 293 11.84 -2.27 14.36
N TYR A 294 10.76 -3.05 14.43
CA TYR A 294 9.64 -2.76 15.32
C TYR A 294 9.96 -3.01 16.79
N SER A 295 10.60 -4.14 17.11
CA SER A 295 10.98 -4.46 18.49
C SER A 295 11.96 -3.42 19.07
N LYS A 296 12.94 -2.95 18.29
CA LYS A 296 13.85 -1.87 18.70
C LYS A 296 13.12 -0.56 18.94
N ARG A 297 12.22 -0.15 18.02
CA ARG A 297 11.43 1.08 18.19
C ARG A 297 10.55 1.03 19.43
N ILE A 298 9.81 -0.06 19.63
CA ILE A 298 8.94 -0.26 20.80
C ILE A 298 9.75 -0.22 22.10
N LYS A 299 10.88 -0.94 22.17
CA LYS A 299 11.76 -0.95 23.36
C LYS A 299 12.31 0.45 23.68
N THR A 300 12.74 1.20 22.66
CA THR A 300 13.22 2.57 22.86
C THR A 300 12.12 3.49 23.39
N MET A 301 10.92 3.40 22.84
CA MET A 301 9.77 4.19 23.29
C MET A 301 9.32 3.80 24.70
N SER A 302 9.24 2.50 25.00
CA SER A 302 8.84 2.00 26.32
C SER A 302 9.83 2.43 27.40
N ASN A 303 11.13 2.36 27.13
CA ASN A 303 12.17 2.82 28.05
C ASN A 303 12.06 4.32 28.32
N LYS A 304 11.86 5.15 27.27
CA LYS A 304 11.68 6.59 27.42
C LYS A 304 10.45 6.96 28.27
N LEU A 305 9.41 6.12 28.24
CA LEU A 305 8.18 6.32 29.00
C LEU A 305 8.20 5.63 30.38
N GLY A 306 9.25 4.87 30.70
CA GLY A 306 9.30 4.09 31.94
C GLY A 306 8.25 2.96 32.00
N ILE A 307 7.82 2.43 30.85
CA ILE A 307 6.78 1.39 30.76
C ILE A 307 7.43 0.03 30.50
N ASN A 308 7.12 -0.95 31.34
CA ASN A 308 7.48 -2.35 31.10
C ASN A 308 6.42 -3.06 30.26
N ILE A 309 6.78 -3.45 29.04
CA ILE A 309 5.89 -4.11 28.07
C ILE A 309 6.30 -5.57 27.82
N GLY A 310 7.52 -5.95 28.22
CA GLY A 310 8.14 -7.22 27.82
C GLY A 310 8.81 -7.14 26.44
N SER A 311 9.10 -8.31 25.85
CA SER A 311 10.01 -8.41 24.69
C SER A 311 9.49 -9.24 23.52
N ASN A 312 8.41 -10.00 23.73
CA ASN A 312 7.78 -10.83 22.71
C ASN A 312 6.34 -10.36 22.42
N MET A 313 5.71 -10.95 21.41
CA MET A 313 4.34 -10.60 21.00
C MET A 313 3.30 -10.90 22.09
N GLU A 314 3.52 -11.95 22.90
CA GLU A 314 2.61 -12.36 23.97
C GLU A 314 2.62 -11.36 25.14
N ASP A 315 3.81 -10.90 25.56
CA ASP A 315 3.95 -9.86 26.58
C ASP A 315 3.26 -8.56 26.14
N MET A 316 3.48 -8.17 24.87
CA MET A 316 2.85 -7.01 24.27
C MET A 316 1.33 -7.14 24.19
N HIS A 317 0.83 -8.34 23.88
CA HIS A 317 -0.61 -8.62 23.86
C HIS A 317 -1.21 -8.49 25.26
N PHE A 318 -0.58 -9.10 26.26
CA PHE A 318 -0.98 -9.01 27.67
C PHE A 318 -0.97 -7.56 28.18
N TYR A 319 0.05 -6.79 27.79
CA TYR A 319 0.10 -5.36 28.04
C TYR A 319 -1.12 -4.62 27.46
N LEU A 320 -1.49 -4.86 26.20
CA LEU A 320 -2.67 -4.24 25.59
C LEU A 320 -4.00 -4.71 26.23
N ILE A 321 -4.10 -5.97 26.67
CA ILE A 321 -5.26 -6.46 27.44
C ILE A 321 -5.44 -5.65 28.71
N LYS A 322 -4.37 -5.49 29.51
CA LYS A 322 -4.40 -4.69 30.75
C LYS A 322 -4.83 -3.24 30.50
N LYS A 323 -4.51 -2.69 29.33
CA LYS A 323 -4.91 -1.34 28.91
C LYS A 323 -6.28 -1.27 28.26
N LYS A 324 -6.97 -2.41 28.06
CA LYS A 324 -8.25 -2.50 27.33
C LYS A 324 -8.16 -1.95 25.90
N LEU A 325 -7.02 -2.18 25.23
CA LEU A 325 -6.73 -1.69 23.88
C LEU A 325 -6.78 -2.78 22.82
N THR A 326 -7.28 -3.97 23.14
CA THR A 326 -7.33 -5.09 22.18
C THR A 326 -8.59 -5.04 21.33
N PRO A 327 -8.57 -5.60 20.10
CA PRO A 327 -9.79 -5.86 19.35
C PRO A 327 -10.74 -6.75 20.15
N ARG A 328 -12.04 -6.62 19.88
CA ARG A 328 -13.06 -7.51 20.42
C ARG A 328 -12.91 -8.92 19.85
N LYS A 329 -13.48 -9.93 20.51
CA LYS A 329 -13.34 -11.35 20.11
C LYS A 329 -13.80 -11.61 18.67
N ASP A 330 -14.93 -11.03 18.26
CA ASP A 330 -15.45 -11.11 16.89
C ASP A 330 -14.51 -10.45 15.86
N GLN A 331 -13.88 -9.33 16.22
CA GLN A 331 -12.87 -8.68 15.40
C GLN A 331 -11.61 -9.55 15.27
N LEU A 332 -11.14 -10.16 16.37
CA LEU A 332 -10.01 -11.09 16.34
C LEU A 332 -10.30 -12.28 15.43
N ILE A 333 -11.50 -12.86 15.48
CA ILE A 333 -11.89 -13.96 14.57
C ILE A 333 -11.77 -13.54 13.11
N LYS A 334 -12.25 -12.34 12.75
CA LYS A 334 -12.11 -11.82 11.38
C LYS A 334 -10.65 -11.58 10.99
N LEU A 335 -9.88 -10.91 11.85
CA LEU A 335 -8.47 -10.62 11.61
C LEU A 335 -7.62 -11.90 11.48
N SER A 336 -7.98 -12.95 12.23
CA SER A 336 -7.30 -14.24 12.19
C SER A 336 -7.26 -14.84 10.79
N LYS A 337 -8.22 -14.54 9.90
CA LYS A 337 -8.23 -15.04 8.52
C LYS A 337 -6.95 -14.70 7.75
N ASN A 338 -6.33 -13.56 8.06
CA ASN A 338 -5.12 -13.07 7.40
C ASN A 338 -3.93 -12.89 8.35
N ASN A 339 -4.08 -13.23 9.64
CA ASN A 339 -3.05 -13.07 10.65
C ASN A 339 -2.89 -14.38 11.44
N GLU A 340 -1.88 -15.16 11.05
CA GLU A 340 -1.59 -16.47 11.66
C GLU A 340 -1.28 -16.38 13.16
N TRP A 341 -0.66 -15.29 13.62
CA TRP A 341 -0.40 -15.12 15.06
C TRP A 341 -1.70 -14.99 15.85
N ILE A 342 -2.70 -14.27 15.32
CA ILE A 342 -4.03 -14.20 15.95
C ILE A 342 -4.69 -15.59 15.98
N LYS A 343 -4.52 -16.41 14.93
CA LYS A 343 -5.05 -17.79 14.94
C LYS A 343 -4.45 -18.63 16.07
N CYS A 344 -3.17 -18.43 16.40
CA CYS A 344 -2.51 -19.14 17.49
C CYS A 344 -3.10 -18.75 18.86
N ILE A 345 -3.25 -17.46 19.15
CA ILE A 345 -3.76 -17.00 20.44
C ILE A 345 -5.25 -17.30 20.65
N LEU A 346 -6.04 -17.45 19.58
CA LEU A 346 -7.47 -17.81 19.69
C LEU A 346 -7.71 -19.31 19.99
N ARG A 347 -6.67 -20.15 19.93
CA ARG A 347 -6.75 -21.58 20.23
C ARG A 347 -6.39 -21.91 21.68
N GLU A 348 -5.77 -20.98 22.39
CA GLU A 348 -5.62 -21.02 23.84
C GLU A 348 -6.92 -20.57 24.52
#